data_AF-A0A6J6E465-F1
#
_entry.id   AF-A0A6J6E465-F1
#
_cell.length_a   1.000
_cell.length_b   1.000
_cell.length_c   1.000
_cell.angle_alpha   90.00
_cell.angle_beta   90.00
_cell.angle_gamma   90.00
#
_symmetry.space_group_name_H-M   'P 1'
#
loop_
_entity.id
_entity.type
_entity.pdbx_description
1 polymer ?
#
loop_
_entity_poly.entity_id
_entity_poly.type
_entity_poly.pdbx_seq_one_letter_code
_entity_poly.pdbx_strand_id
1 'polypeptide(L)'
;MADKPEICGFCHSDKPREIIYVGPIEYGSKCATCGATTTKSPRDLRLAAKEVTPGGFDSTPVGIVSKMLKDPYKFFTGRKQEPPKTDN
;
A
#
# COMPACT_ATOMS: atom_id res chain seq x y z
N MET A 1 -17.43 32.02 17.79
CA MET A 1 -16.83 30.68 17.62
C MET A 1 -15.38 30.93 17.27
N ALA A 2 -14.48 30.94 18.27
CA ALA A 2 -13.11 31.42 18.10
C ALA A 2 -12.14 30.27 17.76
N ASP A 3 -11.45 30.48 16.63
CA ASP A 3 -10.15 29.98 16.14
C ASP A 3 -9.72 28.53 16.39
N LYS A 4 -9.76 27.71 15.33
CA LYS A 4 -8.91 26.52 15.21
C LYS A 4 -7.51 26.99 14.78
N PRO A 5 -6.40 26.49 15.36
CA PRO A 5 -5.09 26.72 14.76
C PRO A 5 -5.13 26.18 13.32
N GLU A 6 -4.89 27.08 12.38
CA GLU A 6 -5.24 26.96 10.95
C GLU A 6 -4.16 26.27 10.12
N ILE A 7 -2.89 26.34 10.54
CA ILE A 7 -1.73 26.02 9.72
C ILE A 7 -0.56 25.46 10.55
N CYS A 8 -0.16 24.22 10.37
CA CYS A 8 0.71 23.66 9.35
C CYS A 8 1.78 24.52 8.70
N GLY A 9 2.41 25.44 9.44
CA GLY A 9 3.57 26.22 8.94
C GLY A 9 4.87 25.47 8.54
N PHE A 10 4.86 24.14 8.40
CA PHE A 10 5.96 23.13 8.22
C PHE A 10 5.16 22.12 7.37
N CYS A 11 4.15 21.43 7.88
CA CYS A 11 4.20 20.05 8.40
C CYS A 11 4.69 19.79 9.86
N HIS A 12 4.50 20.59 10.95
CA HIS A 12 3.49 21.60 11.41
C HIS A 12 2.07 21.06 11.21
N SER A 13 1.92 19.86 10.70
CA SER A 13 0.66 19.17 10.41
C SER A 13 -0.55 19.64 11.23
N ASP A 14 -1.52 20.29 10.60
CA ASP A 14 -2.80 20.57 11.23
C ASP A 14 -3.70 19.37 11.09
N LYS A 15 -4.60 19.23 12.05
CA LYS A 15 -5.84 18.52 11.83
C LYS A 15 -6.68 19.46 10.93
N PRO A 16 -6.53 19.34 9.60
CA PRO A 16 -7.13 18.23 8.89
C PRO A 16 -6.11 17.44 8.05
N ARG A 17 -6.12 16.12 8.18
CA ARG A 17 -5.47 15.23 7.23
C ARG A 17 -6.54 14.45 6.49
N GLU A 18 -6.46 14.45 5.17
CA GLU A 18 -7.32 13.61 4.35
C GLU A 18 -6.65 12.25 4.19
N ILE A 19 -7.36 11.21 4.59
CA ILE A 19 -6.90 9.83 4.43
C ILE A 19 -6.99 9.50 2.95
N ILE A 20 -5.88 9.00 2.41
CA ILE A 20 -5.79 8.55 1.02
C ILE A 20 -6.14 7.08 1.02
N TYR A 21 -7.21 6.74 0.32
CA TYR A 21 -7.60 5.36 0.07
C TYR A 21 -7.18 4.95 -1.34
N VAL A 22 -6.67 3.73 -1.47
CA VAL A 22 -6.48 3.06 -2.75
C VAL A 22 -7.36 1.83 -2.74
N GLY A 23 -8.52 1.94 -3.40
CA GLY A 23 -9.60 0.97 -3.24
C GLY A 23 -10.05 0.89 -1.77
N PRO A 24 -10.14 -0.30 -1.16
CA PRO A 24 -10.52 -0.46 0.24
C PRO A 24 -9.36 -0.23 1.23
N ILE A 25 -8.13 0.05 0.76
CA ILE A 25 -6.93 0.14 1.60
C ILE A 25 -6.63 1.60 1.95
N GLU A 26 -6.45 1.89 3.23
CA GLU A 26 -5.84 3.14 3.68
C GLU A 26 -4.36 3.20 3.32
N TYR A 27 -4.05 3.92 2.25
CA TYR A 27 -2.71 4.04 1.70
C TYR A 27 -1.82 5.03 2.48
N GLY A 28 -2.43 6.08 3.02
CA GLY A 28 -1.69 7.11 3.73
C GLY A 28 -2.56 8.29 4.12
N SER A 29 -1.94 9.40 4.44
CA SER A 29 -2.64 10.65 4.74
C SER A 29 -1.92 11.81 4.08
N LYS A 30 -2.69 12.74 3.53
CA LYS A 30 -2.19 14.04 3.09
C LYS A 30 -2.61 15.10 4.10
N CYS A 31 -1.71 16.04 4.39
CA CYS A 31 -2.11 17.26 5.08
C CYS A 31 -3.10 18.02 4.19
N ALA A 32 -4.28 18.36 4.72
CA ALA A 32 -5.27 19.15 3.98
C ALA A 32 -4.82 20.61 3.80
N THR A 33 -3.89 21.07 4.64
CA THR A 33 -3.35 22.44 4.60
C THR A 33 -2.14 22.61 3.67
N CYS A 34 -1.14 21.71 3.69
CA CYS A 34 0.10 21.85 2.88
C CYS A 34 0.32 20.75 1.81
N GLY A 35 -0.56 19.76 1.71
CA GLY A 35 -0.46 18.67 0.72
C GLY A 35 0.66 17.65 0.98
N ALA A 36 1.50 17.84 2.00
CA ALA A 36 2.54 16.89 2.37
C ALA A 36 1.94 15.49 2.58
N THR A 37 2.45 14.52 1.80
CA THR A 37 1.96 13.14 1.83
C THR A 37 2.79 12.31 2.78
N THR A 38 2.09 11.55 3.62
CA THR A 38 2.70 10.50 4.44
C THR A 38 2.13 9.16 4.00
N THR A 39 3.00 8.33 3.44
CA THR A 39 2.66 6.98 3.02
C THR A 39 2.79 6.03 4.19
N LYS A 40 1.84 5.10 4.36
CA LYS A 40 2.03 3.99 5.30
C LYS A 40 3.22 3.14 4.86
N SER A 41 3.87 2.47 5.80
CA SER A 41 5.05 1.67 5.47
C SER A 41 4.66 0.51 4.52
N PRO A 42 5.60 -0.02 3.72
CA PRO A 42 5.32 -1.17 2.86
C PRO A 42 4.80 -2.40 3.63
N ARG A 43 5.14 -2.51 4.93
CA ARG A 43 4.64 -3.57 5.81
C ARG A 43 3.16 -3.36 6.16
N ASP A 44 2.79 -2.14 6.54
CA ASP A 44 1.42 -1.80 6.93
C ASP A 44 0.47 -1.90 5.74
N LEU A 45 0.91 -1.44 4.57
CA LEU A 45 0.16 -1.57 3.32
C LEU A 45 -0.12 -3.03 2.97
N ARG A 46 0.86 -3.93 3.18
CA ARG A 46 0.68 -5.37 2.97
C ARG A 46 -0.30 -6.00 3.96
N LEU A 47 -0.33 -5.53 5.19
CA LEU A 47 -1.27 -6.02 6.21
C LEU A 47 -2.68 -5.54 5.90
N ALA A 48 -2.87 -4.25 5.63
CA ALA A 48 -4.16 -3.69 5.26
C ALA A 48 -4.70 -4.33 3.95
N ALA A 49 -3.82 -4.59 2.98
CA ALA A 49 -4.19 -5.32 1.77
C ALA A 49 -4.69 -6.74 2.06
N LYS A 50 -4.08 -7.44 3.02
CA LYS A 50 -4.50 -8.79 3.42
C LYS A 50 -5.87 -8.79 4.09
N GLU A 51 -6.15 -7.81 4.94
CA GLU A 51 -7.42 -7.69 5.67
C GLU A 51 -8.61 -7.47 4.72
N VAL A 52 -8.40 -6.69 3.66
CA VAL A 52 -9.46 -6.37 2.69
C VAL A 52 -9.53 -7.33 1.52
N THR A 53 -8.50 -8.17 1.30
CA THR A 53 -8.62 -9.25 0.30
C THR A 53 -9.70 -10.23 0.73
N PRO A 54 -10.76 -10.42 -0.08
CA PRO A 54 -11.78 -11.40 0.24
C PRO A 54 -11.15 -12.79 0.35
N GLY A 55 -11.64 -13.60 1.29
CA GLY A 55 -11.25 -15.00 1.39
C GLY A 55 -11.44 -15.69 0.04
N GLY A 56 -10.40 -16.35 -0.47
CA GLY A 56 -10.42 -16.94 -1.81
C GLY A 56 -10.10 -15.97 -2.96
N PHE A 57 -9.64 -14.74 -2.71
CA PHE A 57 -9.11 -13.84 -3.75
C PHE A 57 -8.08 -14.55 -4.63
N ASP A 58 -7.21 -15.32 -3.97
CA ASP A 58 -6.17 -16.16 -4.57
C ASP A 58 -6.67 -17.20 -5.58
N SER A 59 -7.96 -17.56 -5.54
CA SER A 59 -8.64 -18.45 -6.49
C SER A 59 -9.54 -17.70 -7.48
N THR A 60 -9.70 -16.38 -7.35
CA THR A 60 -10.37 -15.58 -8.38
C THR A 60 -9.47 -15.42 -9.61
N PRO A 61 -10.05 -15.19 -10.81
CA PRO A 61 -9.26 -14.94 -12.02
C PRO A 61 -8.22 -13.82 -11.83
N VAL A 62 -8.60 -12.75 -11.11
CA VAL A 62 -7.71 -11.61 -10.82
C VAL A 62 -6.57 -12.00 -9.89
N GLY A 63 -6.84 -12.81 -8.84
CA GLY A 63 -5.79 -13.29 -7.94
C GLY A 63 -4.84 -14.28 -8.60
N ILE A 64 -5.35 -15.14 -9.49
CA ILE A 64 -4.54 -16.07 -10.29
C ILE A 64 -3.58 -15.28 -11.21
N VAL A 65 -4.09 -14.30 -11.96
CA VAL A 65 -3.27 -13.43 -12.81
C VAL A 65 -2.25 -12.65 -11.98
N SER A 66 -2.65 -12.13 -10.82
CA SER A 66 -1.73 -11.42 -9.91
C SER A 66 -0.59 -12.31 -9.41
N LYS A 67 -0.86 -13.59 -9.10
CA LYS A 67 0.18 -14.58 -8.74
C LYS A 67 1.12 -14.86 -9.91
N MET A 68 0.56 -15.03 -11.11
CA MET A 68 1.32 -15.27 -12.33
C MET A 68 2.25 -14.10 -12.65
N LEU A 69 1.79 -12.85 -12.52
CA LEU A 69 2.63 -11.66 -12.80
C LEU A 69 3.72 -11.44 -11.76
N LYS A 70 3.49 -11.84 -10.50
CA LYS A 70 4.45 -11.63 -9.40
C LYS A 70 5.65 -12.58 -9.49
N ASP A 71 5.41 -13.83 -9.84
CA ASP A 71 6.44 -14.85 -9.96
C ASP A 71 6.01 -15.87 -11.02
N PRO A 72 6.15 -15.54 -12.31
CA PRO A 72 5.65 -16.38 -13.40
C PRO A 72 6.33 -17.73 -13.40
N TYR A 73 7.64 -17.77 -13.11
CA TYR A 73 8.40 -19.00 -13.03
C TYR A 73 7.81 -19.93 -11.96
N LYS A 74 7.60 -19.42 -10.74
CA LYS A 74 7.00 -20.22 -9.67
C LYS A 74 5.55 -20.61 -9.96
N PHE A 75 4.80 -19.74 -10.62
CA PHE A 75 3.41 -20.03 -10.96
C PHE A 75 3.29 -21.23 -11.92
N PHE A 76 4.11 -21.29 -12.98
CA PHE A 76 4.06 -22.38 -13.96
C PHE A 76 4.83 -23.63 -13.53
N THR A 77 5.91 -23.50 -12.75
CA THR A 77 6.80 -24.63 -12.42
C THR A 77 6.63 -25.16 -11.00
N GLY A 78 5.96 -24.40 -10.12
CA GLY A 78 5.89 -24.68 -8.68
C GLY A 78 7.21 -24.44 -7.92
N ARG A 79 8.30 -24.06 -8.60
CA ARG A 79 9.63 -23.88 -8.01
C ARG A 79 9.98 -22.40 -7.88
N LYS A 80 10.67 -22.01 -6.81
CA LYS A 80 11.23 -20.65 -6.73
C LYS A 80 12.37 -20.52 -7.72
N GLN A 81 12.42 -19.41 -8.46
CA GLN A 81 13.56 -19.13 -9.34
C GLN A 81 14.82 -18.99 -8.48
N GLU A 82 15.86 -19.76 -8.80
CA GLU A 82 17.15 -19.61 -8.14
C GLU A 82 17.69 -18.20 -8.46
N PRO A 83 18.15 -17.44 -7.46
CA PRO A 83 18.80 -16.18 -7.74
C PRO A 83 19.98 -16.43 -8.68
N PRO A 84 20.23 -15.53 -9.65
CA PRO A 84 21.40 -15.68 -10.50
C PRO A 84 22.63 -15.80 -9.61
N LYS A 85 23.47 -16.81 -9.88
CA LYS A 85 24.79 -16.91 -9.26
C LYS A 85 25.53 -15.64 -9.63
N THR A 86 25.63 -14.71 -8.69
CA THR A 86 26.61 -13.64 -8.77
C THR A 86 27.96 -14.30 -8.58
N ASP A 87 28.64 -14.56 -9.68
CA ASP A 87 30.07 -14.88 -9.67
C ASP A 87 30.77 -13.62 -9.13
N ASN A 88 31.13 -13.64 -7.84
CA ASN A 88 32.11 -12.72 -7.26
C ASN A 88 33.49 -13.36 -7.38
#